data_AF-B1KPU3-F1
#
_entry.id   AF-B1KPU3-F1
#
_cell.length_a   1.000
_cell.length_b   1.000
_cell.length_c   1.000
_cell.angle_alpha   90.00
_cell.angle_beta   90.00
_cell.angle_gamma   90.00
#
_symmetry.space_group_name_H-M   'P 1'
#
loop_
_entity.id
_entity.type
_entity.pdbx_description
1 polymer ?
#
loop_
_entity_poly.entity_id
_entity_poly.type
_entity_poly.pdbx_seq_one_letter_code
_entity_poly.pdbx_strand_id
1 'polypeptide(L)' 'MRKLIYQGFILTNNRGLTDSWSLSIGGQTRTGSLFELRRQINFYCELGVLPPNRNTIQTKVNATPLKQRTSSRRNTTK' A
#
# COMPACT_ATOMS: atom_id res chain seq x y z
N MET A 1 -24.62 -0.91 -1.84
CA MET A 1 -23.42 -0.58 -2.64
C MET A 1 -23.51 0.89 -3.03
N ARG A 2 -22.54 1.73 -2.64
CA ARG A 2 -22.49 3.15 -3.01
C ARG A 2 -21.52 3.37 -4.18
N LYS A 3 -21.88 4.25 -5.11
CA LYS A 3 -21.03 4.66 -6.23
C LYS A 3 -21.01 6.19 -6.30
N LEU A 4 -19.86 6.75 -6.66
CA LEU A 4 -19.67 8.18 -6.85
C LEU A 4 -18.85 8.40 -8.11
N ILE A 5 -19.24 9.37 -8.93
CA ILE A 5 -18.46 9.81 -10.09
C ILE A 5 -17.73 11.09 -9.69
N TYR A 6 -16.42 11.15 -9.92
CA TYR A 6 -15.59 12.32 -9.66
C TYR A 6 -14.57 12.49 -10.78
N GLN A 7 -14.64 13.61 -11.50
CA GLN A 7 -13.73 13.92 -12.63
C GLN A 7 -13.64 12.81 -13.68
N GLY A 8 -14.77 12.14 -13.96
CA GLY A 8 -14.81 11.00 -14.89
C GLY A 8 -14.39 9.65 -14.30
N PHE A 9 -13.89 9.61 -13.06
CA PHE A 9 -13.54 8.38 -12.36
C PHE A 9 -14.69 7.86 -11.51
N ILE A 10 -14.84 6.53 -11.48
CA ILE A 10 -15.85 5.86 -10.66
C ILE A 10 -15.18 5.40 -9.36
N LEU A 11 -15.69 5.91 -8.25
CA LEU A 11 -15.38 5.43 -6.91
C LEU A 11 -16.52 4.56 -6.41
N THR A 12 -16.18 3.41 -5.83
CA THR A 12 -17.17 2.45 -5.31
C THR A 12 -16.93 2.19 -3.83
N ASN A 13 -17.99 1.98 -3.08
CA ASN A 13 -17.92 1.64 -1.66
C ASN A 13 -18.95 0.56 -1.35
N ASN A 14 -18.44 -0.64 -1.06
CA ASN A 14 -19.28 -1.81 -0.78
C ASN A 14 -19.62 -1.93 0.70
N ARG A 15 -18.77 -1.44 1.60
CA ARG A 15 -18.89 -1.64 3.06
C ARG A 15 -19.64 -0.51 3.76
N GLY A 16 -19.85 0.62 3.10
CA GLY A 16 -20.49 1.80 3.67
C GLY A 16 -19.60 2.63 4.61
N LEU A 17 -18.35 2.21 4.84
CA LEU A 17 -17.38 2.90 5.70
C LEU A 17 -16.65 3.99 4.92
N THR A 18 -16.34 5.11 5.56
CA THR A 18 -15.67 6.28 4.97
C THR A 18 -14.28 5.97 4.38
N ASP A 19 -13.60 4.94 4.89
CA ASP A 19 -12.24 4.57 4.50
C ASP A 19 -12.16 3.34 3.57
N SER A 20 -13.32 2.90 3.07
CA SER A 20 -13.45 1.70 2.24
C SER A 20 -13.85 1.99 0.80
N TRP A 21 -13.54 3.19 0.31
CA TRP A 21 -13.75 3.51 -1.09
C TRP A 21 -12.69 2.83 -1.95
N SER A 22 -13.07 2.45 -3.15
CA SER A 22 -12.23 1.80 -4.15
C SER A 22 -12.24 2.62 -5.44
N LEU A 23 -11.05 2.89 -5.97
CA LEU A 23 -10.79 3.60 -7.22
C LEU A 23 -10.00 2.70 -8.16
N SER A 24 -10.42 2.61 -9.42
CA SER A 24 -9.64 1.97 -10.50
C SER A 24 -9.15 3.03 -11.47
N ILE A 25 -7.84 3.10 -11.70
CA ILE A 25 -7.20 4.11 -12.54
C ILE A 25 -5.89 3.57 -13.12
N GLY A 26 -5.70 3.68 -14.44
CA GLY A 26 -4.50 3.20 -15.13
C GLY A 26 -4.19 1.71 -14.90
N GLY A 27 -5.21 0.86 -14.77
CA GLY A 27 -5.06 -0.57 -14.46
C GLY A 27 -4.71 -0.90 -13.00
N GLN A 28 -4.54 0.11 -12.14
CA GLN A 28 -4.34 -0.08 -10.71
C GLN A 28 -5.64 0.13 -9.95
N THR A 29 -5.90 -0.73 -8.97
CA THR A 29 -6.99 -0.53 -8.00
C THR A 29 -6.42 -0.07 -6.67
N ARG A 30 -7.00 0.98 -6.10
CA ARG A 30 -6.63 1.54 -4.80
C ARG A 30 -7.84 1.58 -3.88
N THR A 31 -7.60 1.26 -2.61
CA THR A 31 -8.61 1.34 -1.56
C THR A 31 -8.15 2.34 -0.51
N GLY A 32 -9.06 3.18 -0.02
CA GLY A 32 -8.77 4.15 1.03
C GLY A 32 -9.94 5.08 1.30
N SER A 33 -9.65 6.17 2.02
CA SER A 33 -10.63 7.22 2.27
C SER A 33 -11.00 7.97 1.00
N LEU A 34 -12.23 8.49 0.95
CA LEU A 34 -12.70 9.28 -0.19
C LEU A 34 -11.78 10.48 -0.48
N PHE A 35 -11.23 11.10 0.57
CA PHE A 35 -10.31 12.23 0.46
C PHE A 35 -8.99 11.83 -0.21
N GLU A 36 -8.37 10.74 0.25
CA GLU A 36 -7.13 10.23 -0.35
C GLU A 36 -7.30 9.86 -1.82
N LEU A 37 -8.41 9.21 -2.17
CA LEU A 37 -8.67 8.82 -3.55
C LEU A 37 -8.90 10.03 -4.46
N ARG A 38 -9.61 11.06 -4.00
CA ARG A 38 -9.73 12.32 -4.74
C ARG A 38 -8.37 13.00 -4.96
N ARG A 39 -7.52 13.01 -3.94
CA ARG A 39 -6.15 13.53 -4.07
C ARG A 39 -5.34 12.75 -5.11
N GLN A 40 -5.47 11.42 -5.15
CA GLN A 40 -4.81 10.59 -6.16
C GLN A 40 -5.33 10.84 -7.58
N ILE A 41 -6.63 11.05 -7.74
CA ILE A 41 -7.24 11.42 -9.02
C ILE A 41 -6.65 12.74 -9.51
N ASN A 42 -6.63 13.78 -8.67
CA ASN A 42 -6.08 15.08 -9.06
C ASN A 42 -4.61 14.97 -9.48
N PHE A 43 -3.80 14.25 -8.69
CA PHE A 43 -2.40 14.03 -9.01
C PHE A 43 -2.21 13.29 -10.34
N TYR A 44 -3.04 12.28 -10.63
CA TYR A 44 -3.00 11.57 -11.90
C TYR A 44 -3.45 12.46 -13.07
N CYS A 45 -4.48 13.28 -12.90
CA CYS A 45 -4.92 14.22 -13.92
C CYS A 45 -3.86 15.28 -14.23
N GLU A 46 -3.10 15.73 -13.22
CA GLU A 46 -2.07 16.74 -13.37
C GLU A 46 -0.76 16.18 -13.97
N LEU A 47 -0.33 14.99 -13.55
CA LEU A 47 1.00 14.46 -13.86
C LEU A 47 1.00 13.21 -14.74
N GLY A 48 -0.16 12.59 -14.97
CA GLY A 48 -0.30 11.32 -15.70
C GLY A 48 0.25 10.10 -14.97
N VAL A 49 0.77 10.25 -13.75
CA VAL A 49 1.38 9.18 -12.95
C VAL A 49 0.70 9.08 -11.60
N LEU A 50 0.56 7.86 -11.07
CA LEU A 50 0.07 7.64 -9.71
C LEU A 50 1.25 7.47 -8.74
N PRO A 51 1.22 8.10 -7.56
CA PRO A 51 2.29 7.96 -6.59
C PRO A 51 2.34 6.52 -6.05
N PRO A 52 3.51 5.97 -5.69
CA PRO A 52 3.62 4.60 -5.20
C PRO A 52 2.66 4.32 -4.05
N ASN A 53 1.98 3.17 -4.08
CA ASN A 53 1.14 2.76 -2.98
C ASN A 53 2.04 2.35 -1.81
N ARG A 54 1.99 3.09 -0.69
CA ARG A 54 2.78 2.79 0.52
C ARG A 54 2.43 1.43 1.14
N ASN A 55 1.37 0.77 0.68
CA ASN A 55 0.92 -0.52 1.20
C ASN A 55 1.67 -1.73 0.59
N THR A 56 2.67 -1.52 -0.28
CA THR A 56 3.48 -2.61 -0.84
C THR A 56 4.76 -2.94 -0.06
N ILE A 57 4.90 -2.50 1.20
CA ILE A 57 5.84 -3.14 2.14
C ILE A 57 5.21 -4.44 2.70
N GLN A 58 4.73 -5.31 1.82
CA GLN A 58 4.51 -6.73 2.12
C GLN A 58 4.86 -7.54 0.87
N THR A 59 6.11 -7.40 0.44
CA THR A 59 6.71 -8.35 -0.52
C THR A 59 7.99 -8.92 0.09
N LYS A 60 7.83 -10.05 0.78
CA LYS A 60 8.78 -11.17 0.87
C LYS A 60 10.22 -10.84 1.29
N VAL A 61 10.47 -10.73 2.60
CA VAL A 61 11.76 -11.18 3.13
C VAL A 61 11.75 -12.70 3.08
N ASN A 62 12.41 -13.26 2.06
CA ASN A 62 12.78 -14.67 2.06
C ASN A 62 13.52 -14.96 3.37
N ALA A 63 12.96 -15.86 4.17
CA ALA A 63 13.61 -16.38 5.36
C ALA A 63 14.86 -17.17 4.92
N THR A 64 15.99 -16.50 4.79
CA THR A 64 17.30 -17.17 4.89
C THR A 64 17.56 -17.36 6.38
N PRO A 65 17.66 -18.59 6.90
CA PRO A 65 17.99 -18.80 8.30
C PRO A 65 19.43 -18.31 8.53
N LEU A 66 19.57 -17.24 9.30
CA LEU A 66 20.85 -16.76 9.80
C LEU A 66 21.43 -17.86 10.70
N LYS A 67 22.38 -18.64 10.16
CA LYS A 67 23.13 -19.65 10.92
C LYS A 67 23.86 -18.92 12.04
N GLN A 68 23.34 -19.02 13.27
CA GLN A 68 23.96 -18.49 14.46
C GLN A 68 25.36 -19.10 14.58
N ARG A 69 26.40 -18.31 14.26
CA ARG A 69 27.78 -18.63 14.63
C ARG A 69 27.83 -18.59 16.15
N THR A 70 27.74 -19.75 16.78
CA THR A 70 28.06 -19.94 18.18
C THR A 70 29.52 -19.56 18.39
N SER A 71 29.75 -18.36 18.95
CA SER A 71 31.06 -17.98 19.48
C SER A 71 31.28 -18.77 20.77
N SER A 72 32.08 -19.84 20.68
CA SER A 72 32.61 -20.51 21.86
C SER A 72 33.45 -19.52 22.67
N ARG A 73 32.89 -19.20 23.83
CA ARG A 73 33.41 -18.42 24.94
C ARG A 73 34.79 -18.97 25.35
N ARG A 74 35.87 -18.22 25.07
CA ARG A 74 37.20 -18.50 25.61
C ARG A 74 37.27 -17.85 27.00
N ASN A 75 37.10 -18.65 28.05
CA ASN A 75 37.28 -18.22 29.43
C ASN A 75 38.74 -18.37 29.87
N THR A 76 39.18 -17.37 30.62
CA THR A 76 40.47 -17.11 31.28
C THR A 76 40.96 -18.19 32.26
N THR A 77 42.29 -18.27 32.43
CA THR A 77 43.15 -18.55 33.63
C THR A 77 44.37 -19.39 33.17
N LYS A 78 45.61 -19.21 33.62
CA LYS A 78 46.21 -18.59 34.81
C LYS A 78 47.65 -18.21 34.49
#